data_AF-A0A7W1GCS7-F1
#
_entry.id   AF-A0A7W1GCS7-F1
#
_cell.length_a   1.000
_cell.length_b   1.000
_cell.length_c   1.000
_cell.angle_alpha   90.00
_cell.angle_beta   90.00
_cell.angle_gamma   90.00
#
_symmetry.space_group_name_H-M   'P 1'
#
loop_
_entity.id
_entity.type
_entity.pdbx_description
1 polymer ?
#
loop_
_entity_poly.entity_id
_entity_poly.type
_entity_poly.pdbx_seq_one_letter_code
_entity_poly.pdbx_strand_id
1 'polypeptide(L)'
;MTIRSKSNIATLIVAVITLASLGAGDAASVVRAQGGVRGSRLVARAEAVTGDRFTVAVATPSGVRVVARTPPGAETLRAIDSGLAELFAIARRNGYRARLNHADYTVFIARADRTRDSGGAYSPDIALGAAQYAGSVYDQGGYVYAAGLVLSSQPCAFVIAEHDRDFQRIANVVRYEGEHLVLYHNDRQRYEATADHSRGGSHPILQ
;
A
#
# COMPACT_ATOMS: atom_id res chain seq x y z
N MET A 1 60.27 -17.77 59.70
CA MET A 1 60.73 -16.41 60.02
C MET A 1 59.54 -15.48 59.82
N THR A 2 59.04 -14.92 60.91
CA THR A 2 57.81 -14.11 60.98
C THR A 2 58.15 -12.64 60.81
N ILE A 3 57.52 -11.90 59.89
CA ILE A 3 57.31 -10.43 60.03
C ILE A 3 55.94 -10.05 59.43
N ARG A 4 55.11 -9.43 60.28
CA ARG A 4 53.88 -8.69 59.96
C ARG A 4 54.22 -7.32 59.37
N SER A 5 53.36 -6.73 58.52
CA SER A 5 52.83 -5.36 58.72
C SER A 5 51.93 -4.83 57.57
N LYS A 6 50.67 -4.57 57.93
CA LYS A 6 49.78 -3.41 57.66
C LYS A 6 49.44 -2.93 56.23
N SER A 7 48.16 -3.15 55.87
CA SER A 7 47.09 -2.18 55.55
C SER A 7 47.33 -1.01 54.58
N ASN A 8 46.56 -0.92 53.49
CA ASN A 8 45.31 -0.11 53.41
C ASN A 8 44.69 -0.04 51.99
N ILE A 9 43.40 -0.41 51.93
CA ILE A 9 42.27 0.28 51.29
C ILE A 9 42.38 0.65 49.79
N ALA A 10 41.63 -0.07 48.97
CA ALA A 10 40.75 0.54 47.96
C ALA A 10 39.59 -0.41 47.64
N THR A 11 38.39 0.02 48.02
CA THR A 11 37.09 -0.62 47.81
C THR A 11 36.72 -0.63 46.32
N LEU A 12 36.38 -1.79 45.76
CA LEU A 12 35.57 -1.87 44.54
C LEU A 12 34.48 -2.92 44.73
N ILE A 13 33.26 -2.43 44.94
CA ILE A 13 32.03 -3.22 44.93
C ILE A 13 31.49 -3.15 43.51
N VAL A 14 31.44 -4.27 42.78
CA VAL A 14 30.43 -4.47 41.74
C VAL A 14 29.92 -5.90 41.87
N ALA A 15 28.63 -5.99 42.16
CA ALA A 15 27.89 -7.20 42.46
C ALA A 15 27.60 -8.03 41.20
N VAL A 16 27.61 -9.34 41.39
CA VAL A 16 27.10 -10.37 40.47
C VAL A 16 25.60 -10.49 40.65
N ILE A 17 24.81 -10.34 39.57
CA ILE A 17 23.49 -10.97 39.44
C ILE A 17 23.27 -11.41 37.98
N THR A 18 23.23 -12.72 37.75
CA THR A 18 22.61 -13.39 36.60
C THR A 18 21.09 -13.42 36.75
N LEU A 19 20.32 -13.22 35.66
CA LEU A 19 19.12 -14.00 35.39
C LEU A 19 18.70 -13.91 33.91
N ALA A 20 18.47 -15.08 33.31
CA ALA A 20 17.90 -15.24 31.98
C ALA A 20 16.37 -15.15 32.02
N SER A 21 15.77 -14.58 30.98
CA SER A 21 14.39 -14.89 30.59
C SER A 21 14.24 -14.80 29.08
N LEU A 22 13.91 -15.94 28.48
CA LEU A 22 13.39 -16.08 27.12
C LEU A 22 12.05 -15.35 27.02
N GLY A 23 11.97 -14.35 26.15
CA GLY A 23 10.73 -13.70 25.76
C GLY A 23 10.39 -14.04 24.33
N ALA A 24 9.54 -15.05 24.13
CA ALA A 24 8.73 -15.15 22.93
C ALA A 24 7.73 -13.99 22.92
N GLY A 25 7.63 -13.25 21.82
CA GLY A 25 6.58 -12.27 21.64
C GLY A 25 6.94 -11.16 20.68
N ASP A 26 6.66 -11.34 19.39
CA ASP A 26 6.33 -10.23 18.50
C ASP A 26 5.16 -10.64 17.59
N ALA A 27 4.08 -11.06 18.26
CA ALA A 27 2.75 -11.16 17.68
C ALA A 27 1.84 -10.13 18.38
N ALA A 28 2.23 -8.85 18.42
CA ALA A 28 1.42 -7.80 19.04
C ALA A 28 1.76 -6.38 18.56
N SER A 29 1.56 -6.08 17.28
CA SER A 29 1.42 -4.69 16.80
C SER A 29 0.07 -4.41 16.12
N VAL A 30 -0.92 -5.31 16.29
CA VAL A 30 -2.22 -5.23 15.62
C VAL A 30 -3.20 -4.23 16.29
N VAL A 31 -2.91 -3.71 17.48
CA VAL A 31 -3.90 -2.93 18.25
C VAL A 31 -3.36 -1.56 18.65
N ARG A 32 -3.26 -0.62 17.71
CA ARG A 32 -3.22 0.84 18.02
C ARG A 32 -3.52 1.82 16.87
N ALA A 33 -4.01 1.37 15.71
CA ALA A 33 -4.29 2.25 14.56
C ALA A 33 -5.78 2.59 14.32
N GLN A 34 -6.73 1.97 15.04
CA GLN A 34 -8.16 2.13 14.72
C GLN A 34 -8.69 3.57 14.91
N GLY A 35 -8.10 4.37 15.80
CA GLY A 35 -8.51 5.76 16.05
C GLY A 35 -7.94 6.79 15.05
N GLY A 36 -6.87 6.45 14.32
CA GLY A 36 -6.19 7.37 13.39
C GLY A 36 -6.66 7.27 11.93
N VAL A 37 -7.33 6.17 11.57
CA VAL A 37 -7.81 5.93 10.19
C VAL A 37 -9.12 6.65 9.92
N ARG A 38 -10.06 6.58 10.87
CA ARG A 38 -11.39 7.19 10.79
C ARG A 38 -11.32 8.69 11.07
N GLY A 39 -10.97 9.47 10.05
CA GLY A 39 -10.94 10.94 10.15
C GLY A 39 -10.12 11.64 9.07
N SER A 40 -9.30 10.91 8.31
CA SER A 40 -8.60 11.51 7.18
C SER A 40 -9.57 11.78 6.02
N ARG A 41 -9.46 12.96 5.38
CA ARG A 41 -10.18 13.29 4.14
C ARG A 41 -9.96 12.23 3.05
N LEU A 42 -8.79 11.59 3.06
CA LEU A 42 -8.42 10.56 2.11
C LEU A 42 -9.23 9.27 2.30
N VAL A 43 -9.44 8.83 3.55
CA VAL A 43 -10.31 7.67 3.85
C VAL A 43 -11.75 7.99 3.44
N ALA A 44 -12.27 9.17 3.80
CA ALA A 44 -13.61 9.58 3.38
C ALA A 44 -13.77 9.61 1.84
N ARG A 45 -12.74 10.03 1.11
CA ARG A 45 -12.72 9.98 -0.36
C ARG A 45 -12.73 8.54 -0.88
N ALA A 46 -11.92 7.65 -0.30
CA ALA A 46 -11.89 6.25 -0.69
C ALA A 46 -13.27 5.58 -0.46
N GLU A 47 -13.89 5.81 0.71
CA GLU A 47 -15.23 5.31 1.03
C GLU A 47 -16.30 5.87 0.08
N ALA A 48 -16.24 7.16 -0.26
CA ALA A 48 -17.18 7.78 -1.18
C ALA A 48 -17.07 7.24 -2.62
N VAL A 49 -15.88 6.85 -3.05
CA VAL A 49 -15.63 6.32 -4.39
C VAL A 49 -16.02 4.85 -4.51
N THR A 50 -15.72 4.06 -3.49
CA THR A 50 -15.84 2.59 -3.53
C THR A 50 -17.13 2.07 -2.89
N GLY A 51 -17.80 2.88 -2.06
CA GLY A 51 -18.91 2.44 -1.22
C GLY A 51 -18.49 1.59 -0.02
N ASP A 52 -17.19 1.32 0.16
CA ASP A 52 -16.68 0.51 1.26
C ASP A 52 -16.56 1.28 2.58
N ARG A 53 -16.34 0.52 3.65
CA ARG A 53 -15.91 1.04 4.96
C ARG A 53 -14.55 0.49 5.31
N PHE A 54 -13.57 1.37 5.46
CA PHE A 54 -12.20 0.99 5.76
C PHE A 54 -11.97 1.02 7.27
N THR A 55 -11.63 -0.13 7.85
CA THR A 55 -11.53 -0.30 9.31
C THR A 55 -10.17 -0.80 9.77
N VAL A 56 -9.34 -1.24 8.83
CA VAL A 56 -8.00 -1.76 9.07
C VAL A 56 -6.97 -0.81 8.46
N ALA A 57 -5.90 -0.54 9.19
CA ALA A 57 -4.69 0.02 8.62
C ALA A 57 -3.46 -0.73 9.15
N VAL A 58 -2.58 -1.05 8.22
CA VAL A 58 -1.30 -1.74 8.44
C VAL A 58 -0.23 -1.10 7.58
N ALA A 59 1.01 -1.54 7.72
CA ALA A 59 2.09 -1.20 6.79
C ALA A 59 2.61 -2.46 6.11
N THR A 60 3.08 -2.33 4.88
CA THR A 60 3.88 -3.37 4.24
C THR A 60 5.28 -3.44 4.88
N PRO A 61 6.05 -4.53 4.67
CA PRO A 61 7.44 -4.60 5.12
C PRO A 61 8.33 -3.43 4.67
N SER A 62 8.10 -2.87 3.48
CA SER A 62 8.87 -1.74 2.95
C SER A 62 8.31 -0.38 3.37
N GLY A 63 7.21 -0.33 4.13
CA GLY A 63 6.69 0.89 4.74
C GLY A 63 5.52 1.57 4.01
N VAL A 64 4.93 0.94 3.00
CA VAL A 64 3.71 1.45 2.35
C VAL A 64 2.57 1.40 3.35
N ARG A 65 1.81 2.49 3.49
CA ARG A 65 0.60 2.49 4.32
C ARG A 65 -0.51 1.77 3.57
N VAL A 66 -1.10 0.74 4.17
CA VAL A 66 -2.22 -0.01 3.58
C VAL A 66 -3.46 0.18 4.43
N VAL A 67 -4.57 0.53 3.80
CA VAL A 67 -5.86 0.73 4.44
C VAL A 67 -6.90 -0.19 3.80
N ALA A 68 -7.59 -1.01 4.58
CA ALA A 68 -8.42 -2.10 4.07
C ALA A 68 -9.70 -2.32 4.89
N ARG A 69 -10.64 -3.09 4.32
CA ARG A 69 -11.86 -3.53 5.00
C ARG A 69 -11.60 -4.67 5.99
N THR A 70 -10.69 -5.56 5.62
CA THR A 70 -10.26 -6.75 6.36
C THR A 70 -8.73 -6.79 6.39
N PRO A 71 -8.11 -7.49 7.37
CA PRO A 71 -6.66 -7.62 7.41
C PRO A 71 -6.11 -8.29 6.14
N PRO A 72 -5.25 -7.61 5.36
CA PRO A 72 -4.61 -8.23 4.20
C PRO A 72 -3.58 -9.27 4.65
N GLY A 73 -3.46 -10.36 3.88
CA GLY A 73 -2.45 -11.39 4.10
C GLY A 73 -1.03 -10.91 3.80
N ALA A 74 -0.03 -11.66 4.27
CA ALA A 74 1.37 -11.30 4.09
C ALA A 74 1.78 -11.29 2.61
N GLU A 75 1.22 -12.19 1.80
CA GLU A 75 1.41 -12.28 0.36
C GLU A 75 0.90 -11.02 -0.36
N THR A 76 -0.28 -10.52 0.02
CA THR A 76 -0.84 -9.25 -0.50
C THR A 76 0.07 -8.08 -0.18
N LEU A 77 0.57 -7.98 1.06
CA LEU A 77 1.47 -6.89 1.47
C LEU A 77 2.81 -6.94 0.71
N ARG A 78 3.37 -8.14 0.49
CA ARG A 78 4.58 -8.31 -0.33
C ARG A 78 4.34 -7.98 -1.80
N ALA A 79 3.18 -8.33 -2.35
CA ALA A 79 2.83 -7.99 -3.73
C ALA A 79 2.77 -6.47 -3.96
N ILE A 80 2.24 -5.72 -2.99
CA ILE A 80 2.25 -4.25 -3.02
C ILE A 80 3.69 -3.73 -3.03
N ASP A 81 4.56 -4.24 -2.16
CA ASP A 81 5.96 -3.83 -2.13
C ASP A 81 6.69 -4.13 -3.44
N SER A 82 6.48 -5.32 -4.00
CA SER A 82 7.08 -5.74 -5.27
C SER A 82 6.65 -4.85 -6.44
N GLY A 83 5.35 -4.54 -6.55
CA GLY A 83 4.83 -3.68 -7.62
C GLY A 83 5.46 -2.28 -7.60
N LEU A 84 5.57 -1.66 -6.42
CA LEU A 84 6.23 -0.37 -6.27
C LEU A 84 7.75 -0.46 -6.48
N ALA A 85 8.40 -1.53 -6.01
CA ALA A 85 9.83 -1.71 -6.22
C ALA A 85 10.18 -1.80 -7.71
N GLU A 86 9.39 -2.56 -8.48
CA GLU A 86 9.53 -2.66 -9.94
C GLU A 86 9.30 -1.30 -10.61
N LEU A 87 8.21 -0.61 -10.25
CA LEU A 87 7.95 0.75 -10.72
C LEU A 87 9.13 1.69 -10.47
N PHE A 88 9.67 1.71 -9.24
CA PHE A 88 10.77 2.60 -8.89
C PHE A 88 12.04 2.25 -9.67
N ALA A 89 12.28 0.98 -9.97
CA ALA A 89 13.38 0.58 -10.84
C ALA A 89 13.20 1.12 -12.26
N ILE A 90 12.00 0.98 -12.85
CA ILE A 90 11.66 1.53 -14.17
C ILE A 90 11.81 3.06 -14.19
N ALA A 91 11.25 3.75 -13.18
CA ALA A 91 11.30 5.20 -13.06
C ALA A 91 12.73 5.73 -13.00
N ARG A 92 13.61 5.07 -12.21
CA ARG A 92 15.03 5.44 -12.14
C ARG A 92 15.75 5.27 -13.48
N ARG A 93 15.46 4.22 -14.25
CA ARG A 93 16.01 4.03 -15.60
C ARG A 93 15.58 5.13 -16.58
N ASN A 94 14.38 5.67 -16.37
CA ASN A 94 13.84 6.81 -17.13
C ASN A 94 14.29 8.18 -16.57
N GLY A 95 15.22 8.21 -15.60
CA GLY A 95 15.78 9.45 -15.04
C GLY A 95 14.90 10.16 -14.00
N TYR A 96 13.75 9.59 -13.65
CA TYR A 96 12.85 10.14 -12.63
C TYR A 96 13.38 9.92 -11.22
N ARG A 97 13.05 10.84 -10.30
CA ARG A 97 13.62 10.86 -8.93
C ARG A 97 12.60 11.17 -7.85
N ALA A 98 11.50 11.86 -8.15
CA ALA A 98 10.47 12.19 -7.18
C ALA A 98 9.54 11.00 -6.92
N ARG A 99 9.10 10.86 -5.66
CA ARG A 99 8.14 9.83 -5.19
C ARG A 99 8.57 8.39 -5.46
N LEU A 100 9.85 8.09 -5.25
CA LEU A 100 10.42 6.74 -5.41
C LEU A 100 10.77 6.07 -4.06
N ASN A 101 9.92 6.30 -3.06
CA ASN A 101 10.02 5.73 -1.72
C ASN A 101 8.68 5.12 -1.31
N HIS A 102 8.68 3.88 -0.83
CA HIS A 102 7.47 3.15 -0.40
C HIS A 102 6.64 3.92 0.64
N ALA A 103 7.29 4.60 1.58
CA ALA A 103 6.63 5.36 2.65
C ALA A 103 5.85 6.59 2.15
N ASP A 104 6.07 7.04 0.91
CA ASP A 104 5.27 8.10 0.29
C ASP A 104 3.84 7.64 -0.06
N TYR A 105 3.61 6.32 -0.11
CA TYR A 105 2.40 5.73 -0.69
C TYR A 105 1.38 5.26 0.33
N THR A 106 0.10 5.47 0.00
CA THR A 106 -1.05 4.86 0.65
C THR A 106 -1.86 4.04 -0.33
N VAL A 107 -2.03 2.75 -0.06
CA VAL A 107 -2.82 1.84 -0.88
C VAL A 107 -4.08 1.45 -0.13
N PHE A 108 -5.23 1.74 -0.73
CA PHE A 108 -6.52 1.26 -0.26
C PHE A 108 -6.83 -0.09 -0.92
N ILE A 109 -7.31 -1.07 -0.15
CA ILE A 109 -7.77 -2.37 -0.67
C ILE A 109 -9.28 -2.44 -0.51
N ALA A 110 -9.98 -2.22 -1.63
CA ALA A 110 -11.43 -2.20 -1.71
C ALA A 110 -11.99 -3.58 -2.09
N ARG A 111 -13.28 -3.79 -1.83
CA ARG A 111 -13.97 -5.01 -2.20
C ARG A 111 -14.04 -5.13 -3.72
N ALA A 112 -13.60 -6.25 -4.25
CA ALA A 112 -13.90 -6.62 -5.63
C ALA A 112 -15.41 -6.86 -5.76
N ASP A 113 -16.04 -6.29 -6.78
CA ASP A 113 -17.44 -6.52 -7.07
C ASP A 113 -17.64 -7.98 -7.46
N ARG A 114 -18.58 -8.66 -6.80
CA ARG A 114 -18.92 -10.05 -7.07
C ARG A 114 -20.17 -10.13 -7.97
N THR A 115 -20.34 -9.19 -8.89
CA THR A 115 -21.28 -9.36 -9.99
C THR A 115 -20.65 -10.28 -11.04
N ARG A 116 -21.43 -11.23 -11.53
CA ARG A 116 -20.97 -12.18 -12.55
C ARG A 116 -21.10 -11.56 -13.93
N ASP A 117 -20.07 -11.71 -14.75
CA ASP A 117 -20.14 -11.40 -16.17
C ASP A 117 -21.06 -12.40 -16.92
N SER A 118 -21.25 -12.19 -18.23
CA SER A 118 -22.05 -13.06 -19.09
C SER A 118 -21.49 -14.48 -19.25
N GLY A 119 -20.21 -14.70 -18.90
CA GLY A 119 -19.56 -16.01 -18.82
C GLY A 119 -19.69 -16.67 -17.44
N GLY A 120 -20.37 -16.03 -16.49
CA GLY A 120 -20.60 -16.51 -15.14
C GLY A 120 -19.42 -16.31 -14.18
N ALA A 121 -18.35 -15.62 -14.58
CA ALA A 121 -17.20 -15.33 -13.73
C ALA A 121 -17.45 -14.05 -12.92
N TYR A 122 -17.04 -14.02 -11.66
CA TYR A 122 -17.10 -12.78 -10.87
C TYR A 122 -16.11 -11.75 -11.41
N SER A 123 -16.54 -10.49 -11.51
CA SER A 123 -15.61 -9.39 -11.78
C SER A 123 -14.50 -9.38 -10.71
N PRO A 124 -13.23 -9.32 -11.10
CA PRO A 124 -12.13 -9.20 -10.15
C PRO A 124 -12.00 -7.76 -9.62
N ASP A 125 -12.79 -6.81 -10.12
CA ASP A 125 -12.52 -5.37 -10.04
C ASP A 125 -13.53 -4.59 -9.19
N ILE A 126 -13.21 -3.34 -8.85
CA ILE A 126 -14.10 -2.46 -8.09
C ILE A 126 -15.16 -1.88 -9.03
N ALA A 127 -16.43 -1.91 -8.65
CA ALA A 127 -17.48 -1.15 -9.33
C ALA A 127 -17.39 0.32 -8.90
N LEU A 128 -17.10 1.21 -9.84
CA LEU A 128 -17.05 2.65 -9.65
C LEU A 128 -18.18 3.31 -10.44
N GLY A 129 -18.81 4.36 -9.91
CA GLY A 129 -19.79 5.12 -10.70
C GLY A 129 -19.20 5.59 -12.04
N ALA A 130 -19.98 5.48 -13.13
CA ALA A 130 -19.43 5.62 -14.48
C ALA A 130 -18.80 6.99 -14.74
N ALA A 131 -19.27 8.05 -14.06
CA ALA A 131 -18.70 9.40 -14.15
C ALA A 131 -18.43 9.81 -15.62
N GLN A 132 -17.17 10.09 -15.98
CA GLN A 132 -16.77 10.48 -17.34
C GLN A 132 -16.98 9.37 -18.40
N TYR A 133 -17.18 8.13 -17.98
CA TYR A 133 -17.48 6.99 -18.84
C TYR A 133 -18.97 6.80 -19.10
N ALA A 134 -19.86 7.62 -18.52
CA ALA A 134 -21.30 7.50 -18.72
C ALA A 134 -21.67 7.53 -20.21
N GLY A 135 -22.40 6.51 -20.67
CA GLY A 135 -22.78 6.32 -22.08
C GLY A 135 -21.68 5.77 -23.01
N SER A 136 -20.48 5.45 -22.49
CA SER A 136 -19.42 4.79 -23.26
C SER A 136 -19.57 3.26 -23.24
N VAL A 137 -18.76 2.54 -24.03
CA VAL A 137 -18.71 1.06 -24.02
C VAL A 137 -18.27 0.46 -22.69
N TYR A 138 -17.65 1.28 -21.82
CA TYR A 138 -17.23 0.86 -20.49
C TYR A 138 -18.37 0.98 -19.48
N ASP A 139 -19.41 1.77 -19.77
CA ASP A 139 -20.56 1.97 -18.91
C ASP A 139 -21.43 0.70 -18.82
N GLN A 140 -21.45 0.09 -17.64
CA GLN A 140 -22.24 -1.10 -17.31
C GLN A 140 -23.63 -0.74 -16.75
N GLY A 141 -24.17 0.42 -17.13
CA GLY A 141 -25.48 0.89 -16.66
C GLY A 141 -25.38 1.77 -15.41
N GLY A 142 -24.45 2.72 -15.41
CA GLY A 142 -24.18 3.67 -14.35
C GLY A 142 -22.87 3.43 -13.59
N TYR A 143 -22.10 2.41 -13.95
CA TYR A 143 -20.82 2.07 -13.32
C TYR A 143 -19.80 1.48 -14.30
N VAL A 144 -18.51 1.47 -13.91
CA VAL A 144 -17.39 0.83 -14.62
C VAL A 144 -16.66 -0.12 -13.67
N TYR A 145 -16.04 -1.16 -14.23
CA TYR A 145 -15.11 -2.02 -13.49
C TYR A 145 -13.68 -1.50 -13.59
N ALA A 146 -13.08 -1.21 -12.44
CA ALA A 146 -11.71 -0.72 -12.35
C ALA A 146 -10.88 -1.57 -11.39
N ALA A 147 -9.74 -2.07 -11.88
CA ALA A 147 -8.78 -2.79 -11.06
C ALA A 147 -8.13 -1.88 -10.00
N GLY A 148 -7.98 -0.59 -10.32
CA GLY A 148 -7.51 0.44 -9.41
C GLY A 148 -7.94 1.85 -9.83
N LEU A 149 -7.66 2.82 -8.95
CA LEU A 149 -7.90 4.24 -9.20
C LEU A 149 -6.99 5.12 -8.31
N VAL A 150 -6.31 6.09 -8.90
CA VAL A 150 -5.65 7.19 -8.15
C VAL A 150 -6.67 8.06 -7.41
N LEU A 151 -6.48 8.20 -6.09
CA LEU A 151 -7.33 9.00 -5.21
C LEU A 151 -6.73 10.38 -4.92
N SER A 152 -5.40 10.48 -4.85
CA SER A 152 -4.69 11.72 -4.58
C SER A 152 -3.25 11.63 -5.09
N SER A 153 -2.76 12.74 -5.64
CA SER A 153 -1.35 12.90 -5.97
C SER A 153 -0.51 13.46 -4.82
N GLN A 154 -1.15 14.01 -3.78
CA GLN A 154 -0.48 14.60 -2.61
C GLN A 154 -1.38 14.47 -1.37
N PRO A 155 -1.18 13.46 -0.51
CA PRO A 155 -0.16 12.39 -0.58
C PRO A 155 -0.40 11.41 -1.74
N CYS A 156 0.62 10.62 -2.11
CA CYS A 156 0.49 9.59 -3.14
C CYS A 156 -0.46 8.48 -2.67
N ALA A 157 -1.66 8.42 -3.24
CA ALA A 157 -2.67 7.48 -2.79
C ALA A 157 -3.55 6.98 -3.93
N PHE A 158 -3.82 5.68 -3.90
CA PHE A 158 -4.71 5.01 -4.83
C PHE A 158 -5.42 3.84 -4.16
N VAL A 159 -6.47 3.36 -4.80
CA VAL A 159 -7.22 2.16 -4.39
C VAL A 159 -7.03 1.06 -5.41
N ILE A 160 -7.01 -0.19 -4.94
CA ILE A 160 -6.98 -1.40 -5.75
C ILE A 160 -8.07 -2.38 -5.30
N ALA A 161 -8.50 -3.27 -6.20
CA ALA A 161 -9.39 -4.36 -5.86
C ALA A 161 -8.71 -5.42 -4.99
N GLU A 162 -9.45 -6.02 -4.07
CA GLU A 162 -8.98 -7.16 -3.28
C GLU A 162 -8.76 -8.40 -4.17
N HIS A 163 -7.62 -9.07 -3.99
CA HIS A 163 -7.38 -10.42 -4.52
C HIS A 163 -6.78 -11.31 -3.44
N ASP A 164 -7.25 -12.55 -3.36
CA ASP A 164 -6.83 -13.55 -2.38
C ASP A 164 -5.89 -14.61 -2.99
N ARG A 165 -5.76 -14.65 -4.31
CA ARG A 165 -5.01 -15.69 -5.03
C ARG A 165 -4.12 -15.17 -6.16
N ASP A 166 -4.50 -14.05 -6.79
CA ASP A 166 -3.75 -13.46 -7.89
C ASP A 166 -2.87 -12.30 -7.39
N PHE A 167 -1.76 -12.66 -6.75
CA PHE A 167 -0.80 -11.68 -6.23
C PHE A 167 -0.02 -10.96 -7.33
N GLN A 168 0.10 -11.57 -8.51
CA GLN A 168 0.71 -10.92 -9.67
C GLN A 168 -0.18 -9.79 -10.18
N ARG A 169 -1.51 -9.98 -10.21
CA ARG A 169 -2.45 -8.90 -10.51
C ARG A 169 -2.34 -7.76 -9.51
N ILE A 170 -2.25 -8.04 -8.21
CA ILE A 170 -2.02 -7.00 -7.20
C ILE A 170 -0.75 -6.19 -7.52
N ALA A 171 0.38 -6.86 -7.74
CA ALA A 171 1.64 -6.18 -8.05
C ALA A 171 1.56 -5.32 -9.32
N ASN A 172 0.90 -5.84 -10.37
CA ASN A 172 0.68 -5.11 -11.62
C ASN A 172 -0.18 -3.86 -11.42
N VAL A 173 -1.33 -3.98 -10.76
CA VAL A 173 -2.22 -2.83 -10.52
C VAL A 173 -1.52 -1.78 -9.66
N VAL A 174 -0.79 -2.20 -8.62
CA VAL A 174 0.01 -1.29 -7.78
C VAL A 174 1.06 -0.55 -8.60
N ARG A 175 1.73 -1.24 -9.52
CA ARG A 175 2.69 -0.63 -10.45
C ARG A 175 2.00 0.39 -11.36
N TYR A 176 0.84 0.06 -11.91
CA TYR A 176 0.07 0.89 -12.84
C TYR A 176 -0.48 2.16 -12.18
N GLU A 177 -1.13 2.04 -11.02
CA GLU A 177 -1.63 3.21 -10.30
C GLU A 177 -0.48 4.06 -9.72
N GLY A 178 0.59 3.41 -9.26
CA GLY A 178 1.79 4.10 -8.80
C GLY A 178 2.49 4.88 -9.92
N GLU A 179 2.46 4.38 -11.15
CA GLU A 179 3.05 5.00 -12.33
C GLU A 179 2.43 6.34 -12.66
N HIS A 180 1.10 6.47 -12.58
CA HIS A 180 0.40 7.76 -12.71
C HIS A 180 0.95 8.79 -11.72
N LEU A 181 1.23 8.36 -10.49
CA LEU A 181 1.77 9.23 -9.45
C LEU A 181 3.23 9.61 -9.73
N VAL A 182 4.06 8.68 -10.17
CA VAL A 182 5.44 8.98 -10.57
C VAL A 182 5.44 9.98 -11.73
N LEU A 183 4.62 9.76 -12.76
CA LEU A 183 4.48 10.68 -13.90
C LEU A 183 3.98 12.05 -13.45
N TYR A 184 2.94 12.12 -12.62
CA TYR A 184 2.40 13.39 -12.10
C TYR A 184 3.51 14.29 -11.51
N HIS A 185 4.48 13.69 -10.81
CA HIS A 185 5.55 14.42 -10.11
C HIS A 185 6.84 14.61 -10.91
N ASN A 186 7.04 13.88 -12.02
CA ASN A 186 8.29 13.92 -12.78
C ASN A 186 8.11 14.32 -14.26
N ASP A 187 6.93 14.08 -14.84
CA ASP A 187 6.64 14.28 -16.27
C ASP A 187 5.14 14.57 -16.48
N ARG A 188 4.76 15.83 -16.26
CA ARG A 188 3.37 16.28 -16.36
C ARG A 188 2.79 16.09 -17.75
N GLN A 189 3.59 16.30 -18.80
CA GLN A 189 3.14 16.16 -20.18
C GLN A 189 2.76 14.71 -20.47
N ARG A 190 3.60 13.74 -20.10
CA ARG A 190 3.29 12.33 -20.28
C ARG A 190 2.11 11.88 -19.42
N TYR A 191 2.01 12.38 -18.17
CA TYR A 191 0.84 12.15 -17.33
C TYR A 191 -0.46 12.60 -18.02
N GLU A 192 -0.52 13.83 -18.55
CA GLU A 192 -1.71 14.35 -19.22
C GLU A 192 -2.06 13.57 -20.49
N ALA A 193 -1.05 13.12 -21.24
CA ALA A 193 -1.24 12.32 -22.45
C ALA A 193 -1.84 10.93 -22.16
N THR A 194 -1.68 10.40 -20.93
CA THR A 194 -2.11 9.05 -20.55
C THR A 194 -3.12 9.01 -19.42
N ALA A 195 -3.62 10.16 -18.96
CA ALA A 195 -4.57 10.23 -17.85
C ALA A 195 -5.96 9.70 -18.23
N ASP A 196 -6.31 9.74 -19.52
CA ASP A 196 -7.58 9.26 -20.04
C ASP A 196 -7.44 7.88 -20.70
N HIS A 197 -7.98 6.85 -20.05
CA HIS A 197 -8.02 5.48 -20.57
C HIS A 197 -9.31 5.16 -21.34
N SER A 198 -10.24 6.13 -21.50
CA SER A 198 -11.53 5.93 -22.19
C SER A 198 -11.43 5.58 -23.67
N ARG A 199 -10.22 5.67 -24.24
CA ARG A 199 -9.91 5.27 -25.63
C ARG A 199 -9.03 4.02 -25.71
N GLY A 200 -8.87 3.28 -24.62
CA GLY A 200 -8.07 2.05 -24.60
C GLY A 200 -6.56 2.28 -24.46
N GLY A 201 -6.13 3.39 -23.85
CA GLY A 201 -4.72 3.55 -23.44
C GLY A 201 -4.34 2.45 -22.46
N SER A 202 -3.19 1.79 -22.70
CA SER A 202 -2.74 0.66 -21.87
C SER A 202 -1.70 1.08 -20.84
N HIS A 203 -1.70 0.35 -19.73
CA HIS A 203 -0.55 0.24 -18.86
C HIS A 203 0.36 -0.93 -19.31
N PRO A 204 1.66 -0.91 -18.97
CA PRO A 204 2.40 0.20 -18.33
C PRO A 204 2.79 1.30 -19.32
N ILE A 205 2.68 2.55 -18.85
CA ILE A 205 3.04 3.76 -19.59
C ILE A 205 4.57 3.90 -19.68
N LEU A 206 5.29 3.53 -18.62
CA LEU A 206 6.73 3.44 -18.52
C LEU A 206 7.17 2.01 -18.85
N GLN A 207 8.00 1.88 -19.87
CA GLN A 207 8.68 0.64 -20.24
C GLN A 207 10.10 0.62 -19.64
#